data_AF-A0A3S8W639-F1
#
_entry.id   AF-A0A3S8W639-F1
#
_cell.length_a   1.000
_cell.length_b   1.000
_cell.length_c   1.000
_cell.angle_alpha   90.00
_cell.angle_beta   90.00
_cell.angle_gamma   90.00
#
_symmetry.space_group_name_H-M   'P 1'
#
loop_
_entity.id
_entity.type
_entity.pdbx_description
1 polymer ?
#
loop_
_entity_poly.entity_id
_entity_poly.type
_entity_poly.pdbx_seq_one_letter_code
_entity_poly.pdbx_strand_id
1 'polypeptide(L)'
;MAEKTIPLLPCRTVQPVVDFYTALGFETTFFQKSPYPYAVVERGAIELQFFGMKEYDPKESYSGCYVVTDDVERLHTAFRAGLKAAYGKIPSRGLPRIGPLKDMSYGMRQFLMTDPGGNGIRVGQPISEDQTHRPAPKGTFARALHMADLFADSKEDLPGAAKIIDRVLGLTDEKPTPEQELRLLILRGDIAQRLGDDALADRLLTRAAQLRLTDEERKAAHDALTRLAELTA
;
A
#
# COMPACT_ATOMS: atom_id res chain seq x y z
N MET A 1 25.93 0.02 -25.54
CA MET A 1 26.32 -0.31 -24.16
C MET A 1 25.04 -0.35 -23.35
N ALA A 2 24.92 -1.29 -22.41
CA ALA A 2 23.72 -1.42 -21.59
C ALA A 2 24.11 -1.09 -20.16
N GLU A 3 23.74 0.09 -19.70
CA GLU A 3 23.91 0.55 -18.34
C GLU A 3 22.68 0.17 -17.49
N LYS A 4 22.88 -0.12 -16.20
CA LYS A 4 21.80 -0.45 -15.25
C LYS A 4 21.99 0.35 -13.95
N THR A 5 20.90 0.90 -13.44
CA THR A 5 20.85 1.53 -12.11
C THR A 5 20.31 0.52 -11.11
N ILE A 6 21.01 0.33 -9.98
CA ILE A 6 20.63 -0.63 -8.94
C ILE A 6 20.49 0.12 -7.61
N PRO A 7 19.33 0.04 -6.94
CA PRO A 7 19.19 0.61 -5.60
C PRO A 7 19.95 -0.24 -4.58
N LEU A 8 20.76 0.42 -3.76
CA LEU A 8 21.38 -0.15 -2.57
C LEU A 8 20.60 0.32 -1.35
N LEU A 9 19.93 -0.60 -0.66
CA LEU A 9 18.99 -0.31 0.41
C LEU A 9 19.57 -0.71 1.78
N PRO A 10 19.50 0.16 2.80
CA PRO A 10 19.98 -0.16 4.14
C PRO A 10 19.07 -1.17 4.83
N CYS A 11 19.66 -1.94 5.73
CA CYS A 11 18.93 -2.75 6.69
C CYS A 11 19.79 -2.96 7.93
N ARG A 12 19.17 -3.32 9.05
CA ARG A 12 19.93 -3.70 10.26
C ARG A 12 20.64 -5.04 10.09
N THR A 13 19.95 -6.01 9.48
CA THR A 13 20.43 -7.37 9.19
C THR A 13 19.81 -7.86 7.89
N VAL A 14 20.58 -8.56 7.05
CA VAL A 14 20.13 -8.97 5.70
C VAL A 14 19.20 -10.19 5.66
N GLN A 15 19.25 -11.10 6.65
CA GLN A 15 18.45 -12.33 6.62
C GLN A 15 16.93 -12.07 6.60
N PRO A 16 16.34 -11.25 7.49
CA PRO A 16 14.90 -10.99 7.45
C PRO A 16 14.44 -10.33 6.15
N VAL A 17 15.32 -9.52 5.54
CA VAL A 17 15.05 -8.87 4.24
C VAL A 17 15.01 -9.91 3.14
N VAL A 18 16.01 -10.80 3.07
CA VAL A 18 16.05 -11.91 2.10
C VAL A 18 14.84 -12.84 2.24
N ASP A 19 14.46 -13.20 3.46
CA ASP A 19 13.29 -14.06 3.72
C ASP A 19 12.01 -13.39 3.21
N PHE A 20 11.87 -12.07 3.40
CA PHE A 20 10.76 -11.28 2.88
C PHE A 20 10.71 -11.27 1.35
N TYR A 21 11.80 -10.91 0.66
CA TYR A 21 11.80 -10.90 -0.81
C TYR A 21 11.66 -12.30 -1.42
N THR A 22 12.19 -13.34 -0.76
CA THR A 22 11.96 -14.74 -1.14
C THR A 22 10.47 -15.09 -1.05
N ALA A 23 9.76 -14.65 -0.01
CA ALA A 23 8.30 -14.82 0.07
C ALA A 23 7.56 -14.09 -1.07
N LEU A 24 8.10 -13.00 -1.60
CA LEU A 24 7.57 -12.31 -2.78
C LEU A 24 7.93 -13.01 -4.12
N GLY A 25 8.67 -14.11 -4.06
CA GLY A 25 9.13 -14.87 -5.21
C GLY A 25 10.34 -14.25 -5.92
N PHE A 26 11.20 -13.53 -5.19
CA PHE A 26 12.53 -13.19 -5.67
C PHE A 26 13.50 -14.34 -5.43
N GLU A 27 14.49 -14.47 -6.29
CA GLU A 27 15.64 -15.34 -6.10
C GLU A 27 16.74 -14.60 -5.36
N THR A 28 17.45 -15.27 -4.46
CA THR A 28 18.63 -14.70 -3.79
C THR A 28 19.87 -15.06 -4.59
N THR A 29 20.44 -14.10 -5.33
CA THR A 29 21.60 -14.33 -6.21
C THR A 29 22.93 -14.12 -5.50
N PHE A 30 22.93 -13.41 -4.37
CA PHE A 30 24.10 -13.28 -3.49
C PHE A 30 23.68 -13.11 -2.03
N PHE A 31 24.43 -13.72 -1.11
CA PHE A 31 24.17 -13.62 0.32
C PHE A 31 25.45 -13.74 1.15
N GLN A 32 25.73 -12.72 1.97
CA GLN A 32 26.87 -12.65 2.87
C GLN A 32 26.43 -12.13 4.25
N LYS A 33 26.77 -12.85 5.32
CA LYS A 33 26.51 -12.43 6.70
C LYS A 33 27.67 -11.66 7.35
N SER A 34 28.90 -11.93 6.93
CA SER A 34 30.14 -11.41 7.54
C SER A 34 31.28 -11.43 6.51
N PRO A 35 32.28 -10.53 6.58
CA PRO A 35 32.43 -9.42 7.53
C PRO A 35 31.47 -8.24 7.28
N TYR A 36 30.97 -8.09 6.05
CA TYR A 36 30.02 -7.04 5.67
C TYR A 36 28.69 -7.68 5.28
N PRO A 37 27.62 -7.52 6.05
CA PRO A 37 26.33 -8.10 5.69
C PRO A 37 25.85 -7.49 4.38
N TYR A 38 25.61 -8.35 3.38
CA TYR A 38 25.21 -7.92 2.04
C TYR A 38 24.35 -8.99 1.37
N ALA A 39 23.34 -8.59 0.62
CA ALA A 39 22.49 -9.51 -0.13
C ALA A 39 22.02 -8.90 -1.45
N VAL A 40 21.81 -9.75 -2.44
CA VAL A 40 21.22 -9.40 -3.74
C VAL A 40 20.03 -10.31 -3.98
N VAL A 41 18.90 -9.72 -4.35
CA VAL A 41 17.70 -10.44 -4.74
C VAL A 41 17.20 -9.96 -6.10
N GLU A 42 16.72 -10.91 -6.91
CA GLU A 42 16.33 -10.67 -8.30
C GLU A 42 14.96 -11.27 -8.61
N ARG A 43 14.19 -10.57 -9.46
CA ARG A 43 12.94 -11.06 -10.03
C ARG A 43 12.71 -10.43 -11.39
N GLY A 44 12.89 -11.21 -12.46
CA GLY A 44 12.87 -10.67 -13.82
C GLY A 44 13.94 -9.59 -13.99
N ALA A 45 13.56 -8.38 -14.40
CA ALA A 45 14.48 -7.26 -14.52
C ALA A 45 14.76 -6.51 -13.18
N ILE A 46 14.01 -6.82 -12.13
CA ILE A 46 14.16 -6.18 -10.82
C ILE A 46 15.38 -6.77 -10.13
N GLU A 47 16.33 -5.91 -9.75
CA GLU A 47 17.46 -6.25 -8.89
C GLU A 47 17.50 -5.26 -7.74
N LEU A 48 17.52 -5.78 -6.52
CA LEU A 48 17.62 -5.00 -5.29
C LEU A 48 18.81 -5.52 -4.48
N GLN A 49 19.65 -4.60 -4.02
CA GLN A 49 20.79 -4.93 -3.19
C GLN A 49 20.64 -4.34 -1.80
N PHE A 50 21.11 -5.06 -0.78
CA PHE A 50 20.96 -4.69 0.61
C PHE A 50 22.29 -4.73 1.34
N PHE A 51 22.53 -3.75 2.19
CA PHE A 51 23.70 -3.70 3.05
C PHE A 51 23.32 -3.53 4.52
N GLY A 52 24.06 -4.21 5.40
CA GLY A 52 23.83 -4.20 6.84
C GLY A 52 24.47 -3.00 7.55
N MET A 53 23.71 -2.35 8.42
CA MET A 53 24.13 -1.26 9.29
C MET A 53 23.72 -1.56 10.75
N LYS A 54 24.70 -1.75 11.64
CA LYS A 54 24.45 -2.28 13.00
C LYS A 54 23.49 -1.41 13.83
N GLU A 55 23.63 -0.09 13.77
CA GLU A 55 22.88 0.88 14.58
C GLU A 55 21.68 1.48 13.82
N TYR A 56 21.29 0.87 12.70
CA TYR A 56 20.20 1.37 11.87
C TYR A 56 18.82 0.99 12.46
N ASP A 57 17.95 1.98 12.62
CA ASP A 57 16.54 1.78 12.96
C ASP A 57 15.67 1.79 11.69
N PRO A 58 15.10 0.64 11.29
CA PRO A 58 14.15 0.55 10.18
C PRO A 58 12.95 1.51 10.27
N LYS A 59 12.56 1.94 11.48
CA LYS A 59 11.41 2.83 11.67
C LYS A 59 11.69 4.28 11.26
N GLU A 60 12.97 4.65 11.17
CA GLU A 60 13.42 6.00 10.77
C GLU A 60 13.88 6.04 9.31
N SER A 61 13.61 4.99 8.54
CA SER A 61 14.02 4.90 7.14
C SER A 61 13.27 5.88 6.23
N TYR A 62 14.03 6.61 5.41
CA TYR A 62 13.53 7.33 4.24
C TYR A 62 13.92 6.64 2.91
N SER A 63 14.55 5.47 3.00
CA SER A 63 15.11 4.75 1.86
C SER A 63 14.01 4.09 1.04
N GLY A 64 14.20 4.03 -0.27
CA GLY A 64 13.22 3.42 -1.14
C GLY A 64 13.61 3.46 -2.61
N CYS A 65 12.79 2.82 -3.43
CA CYS A 65 12.91 2.88 -4.88
C CYS A 65 11.53 2.84 -5.54
N TYR A 66 11.51 3.06 -6.85
CA TYR A 66 10.32 2.91 -7.67
C TYR A 66 10.60 1.84 -8.74
N VAL A 67 9.87 0.74 -8.67
CA VAL A 67 9.75 -0.27 -9.72
C VAL A 67 8.60 0.11 -10.65
N VAL A 68 8.91 0.34 -11.93
CA VAL A 68 7.90 0.56 -12.97
C VAL A 68 7.69 -0.74 -13.74
N THR A 69 6.44 -1.10 -13.98
CA THR A 69 6.03 -2.34 -14.66
C THR A 69 4.87 -2.08 -15.61
N ASP A 70 4.62 -3.01 -16.52
CA ASP A 70 3.44 -3.05 -17.39
C ASP A 70 2.29 -3.91 -16.81
N ASP A 71 2.57 -4.66 -15.75
CA ASP A 71 1.59 -5.52 -15.06
C ASP A 71 1.74 -5.43 -13.54
N VAL A 72 1.20 -4.34 -12.97
CA VAL A 72 1.26 -4.10 -11.52
C VAL A 72 0.33 -5.02 -10.73
N GLU A 73 -0.79 -5.43 -11.33
CA GLU A 73 -1.80 -6.28 -10.70
C GLU A 73 -1.28 -7.70 -10.46
N ARG A 74 -0.56 -8.27 -11.44
CA ARG A 74 0.07 -9.59 -11.29
C ARG A 74 1.15 -9.58 -10.21
N LEU A 75 1.96 -8.52 -10.15
CA LEU A 75 2.97 -8.39 -9.09
C LEU A 75 2.32 -8.27 -7.72
N HIS A 76 1.30 -7.41 -7.57
CA HIS A 76 0.59 -7.24 -6.30
C HIS A 76 -0.04 -8.55 -5.83
N THR A 77 -0.72 -9.26 -6.74
CA THR A 77 -1.36 -10.55 -6.45
C THR A 77 -0.34 -11.60 -6.02
N ALA A 78 0.76 -11.75 -6.76
CA ALA A 78 1.82 -12.70 -6.43
C ALA A 78 2.48 -12.40 -5.08
N PHE A 79 2.78 -11.12 -4.82
CA PHE A 79 3.41 -10.68 -3.57
C PHE A 79 2.52 -10.97 -2.37
N ARG A 80 1.23 -10.67 -2.46
CA ARG A 80 0.28 -10.91 -1.37
C ARG A 80 0.05 -12.38 -1.12
N ALA A 81 -0.06 -13.20 -2.17
CA ALA A 81 -0.20 -14.65 -2.04
C ALA A 81 1.03 -15.26 -1.35
N GLY A 82 2.23 -14.84 -1.75
CA GLY A 82 3.49 -15.27 -1.16
C GLY A 82 3.63 -14.87 0.31
N LEU A 83 3.29 -13.62 0.67
CA LEU A 83 3.26 -13.17 2.06
C LEU A 83 2.24 -13.94 2.90
N LYS A 84 1.04 -14.19 2.37
CA LYS A 84 0.04 -15.00 3.06
C LYS A 84 0.53 -16.42 3.30
N ALA A 85 1.21 -17.04 2.34
CA ALA A 85 1.78 -18.37 2.49
C ALA A 85 2.93 -18.41 3.51
N ALA A 86 3.83 -17.44 3.47
CA ALA A 86 5.01 -17.40 4.34
C ALA A 86 4.69 -16.97 5.79
N TYR A 87 3.76 -16.03 5.97
CA TYR A 87 3.47 -15.41 7.27
C TYR A 87 2.10 -15.78 7.84
N GLY A 88 1.32 -16.61 7.13
CA GLY A 88 -0.06 -16.96 7.48
C GLY A 88 -1.08 -15.83 7.30
N LYS A 89 -0.61 -14.61 6.99
CA LYS A 89 -1.43 -13.41 6.80
C LYS A 89 -0.74 -12.41 5.89
N ILE A 90 -1.49 -11.44 5.39
CA ILE A 90 -0.95 -10.31 4.61
C ILE A 90 -0.62 -9.19 5.61
N PRO A 91 0.66 -8.81 5.78
CA PRO A 91 1.04 -7.79 6.75
C PRO A 91 0.57 -6.40 6.27
N SER A 92 -0.29 -5.74 7.04
CA SER A 92 -0.89 -4.44 6.71
C SER A 92 -0.48 -3.30 7.66
N ARG A 93 0.24 -3.63 8.74
CA ARG A 93 0.67 -2.70 9.81
C ARG A 93 2.12 -3.02 10.22
N GLY A 94 2.86 -1.99 10.64
CA GLY A 94 4.23 -2.13 11.08
C GLY A 94 5.21 -2.45 9.95
N LEU A 95 6.26 -3.20 10.30
CA LEU A 95 7.30 -3.67 9.37
C LEU A 95 7.36 -5.21 9.41
N PRO A 96 7.32 -5.89 8.26
CA PRO A 96 7.00 -5.35 6.93
C PRO A 96 5.51 -4.99 6.79
N ARG A 97 5.14 -4.30 5.72
CA ARG A 97 3.73 -4.07 5.31
C ARG A 97 3.58 -3.97 3.80
N ILE A 98 2.40 -4.31 3.29
CA ILE A 98 1.99 -4.07 1.90
C ILE A 98 0.63 -3.36 1.86
N GLY A 99 0.56 -2.29 1.08
CA GLY A 99 -0.64 -1.50 0.87
C GLY A 99 -1.54 -2.05 -0.24
N PRO A 100 -2.78 -1.53 -0.34
CA PRO A 100 -3.67 -1.84 -1.46
C PRO A 100 -3.13 -1.26 -2.78
N LEU A 101 -3.62 -1.80 -3.89
CA LEU A 101 -3.41 -1.25 -5.22
C LEU A 101 -4.41 -0.10 -5.45
N LYS A 102 -3.94 1.03 -5.99
CA LYS A 102 -4.76 2.22 -6.23
C LYS A 102 -4.33 2.98 -7.48
N ASP A 103 -5.29 3.67 -8.09
CA ASP A 103 -5.03 4.68 -9.11
C ASP A 103 -4.67 6.02 -8.47
N MET A 104 -3.55 6.59 -8.88
CA MET A 104 -3.01 7.83 -8.34
C MET A 104 -3.44 9.04 -9.18
N SER A 105 -3.51 10.21 -8.54
CA SER A 105 -3.88 11.47 -9.21
C SER A 105 -2.94 11.90 -10.33
N TYR A 106 -1.74 11.32 -10.38
CA TYR A 106 -0.71 11.56 -11.38
C TYR A 106 -0.59 10.40 -12.39
N GLY A 107 -1.66 9.63 -12.60
CA GLY A 107 -1.72 8.72 -13.75
C GLY A 107 -0.92 7.42 -13.60
N MET A 108 -0.68 6.97 -12.37
CA MET A 108 -0.06 5.66 -12.08
C MET A 108 -1.06 4.77 -11.34
N ARG A 109 -1.14 3.49 -11.69
CA ARG A 109 -1.75 2.45 -10.84
C ARG A 109 -0.64 1.80 -10.05
N GLN A 110 -0.66 1.87 -8.72
CA GLN A 110 0.46 1.45 -7.89
C GLN A 110 0.06 0.93 -6.52
N PHE A 111 0.96 0.19 -5.89
CA PHE A 111 0.93 -0.12 -4.48
C PHE A 111 2.27 0.24 -3.84
N LEU A 112 2.25 0.44 -2.52
CA LEU A 112 3.45 0.67 -1.70
C LEU A 112 3.66 -0.56 -0.81
N MET A 113 4.90 -1.03 -0.71
CA MET A 113 5.31 -1.96 0.33
C MET A 113 6.48 -1.38 1.12
N THR A 114 6.57 -1.78 2.38
CA THR A 114 7.73 -1.48 3.23
C THR A 114 8.30 -2.80 3.72
N ASP A 115 9.58 -3.04 3.44
CA ASP A 115 10.26 -4.27 3.81
C ASP A 115 10.68 -4.28 5.31
N PRO A 116 11.26 -5.38 5.83
CA PRO A 116 11.72 -5.44 7.22
C PRO A 116 12.86 -4.46 7.55
N GLY A 117 13.57 -3.96 6.54
CA GLY A 117 14.56 -2.89 6.65
C GLY A 117 13.94 -1.50 6.70
N GLY A 118 12.61 -1.37 6.58
CA GLY A 118 11.96 -0.06 6.53
C GLY A 118 12.00 0.60 5.15
N ASN A 119 12.52 -0.08 4.12
CA ASN A 119 12.64 0.50 2.80
C ASN A 119 11.29 0.55 2.10
N GLY A 120 10.89 1.73 1.62
CA GLY A 120 9.67 1.95 0.87
C GLY A 120 9.83 1.62 -0.61
N ILE A 121 9.18 0.56 -1.08
CA ILE A 121 9.20 0.15 -2.49
C ILE A 121 7.85 0.49 -3.12
N ARG A 122 7.87 1.46 -4.04
CA ARG A 122 6.72 1.75 -4.90
C ARG A 122 6.78 0.82 -6.10
N VAL A 123 5.66 0.18 -6.42
CA VAL A 123 5.53 -0.65 -7.62
C VAL A 123 4.32 -0.15 -8.38
N GLY A 124 4.53 0.29 -9.63
CA GLY A 124 3.50 1.03 -10.35
C GLY A 124 3.59 0.89 -11.85
N GLN A 125 2.44 1.12 -12.48
CA GLN A 125 2.21 1.02 -13.90
C GLN A 125 1.60 2.35 -14.39
N PRO A 126 2.14 2.98 -15.45
CA PRO A 126 1.50 4.12 -16.07
C PRO A 126 0.14 3.75 -16.64
N ILE A 127 -0.88 4.54 -16.29
CA ILE A 127 -2.25 4.43 -16.84
C ILE A 127 -2.67 5.72 -17.58
N SER A 128 -1.74 6.66 -17.72
CA SER A 128 -1.90 7.96 -18.38
C SER A 128 -0.55 8.41 -18.92
N GLU A 129 -0.54 9.04 -20.09
CA GLU A 129 0.66 9.70 -20.62
C GLU A 129 0.98 11.00 -19.85
N ASP A 130 -0.05 11.66 -19.34
CA ASP A 130 0.08 12.82 -18.45
C ASP A 130 0.27 12.33 -17.00
N GLN A 131 1.47 12.55 -16.48
CA GLN A 131 1.86 12.24 -15.10
C GLN A 131 1.85 13.46 -14.18
N THR A 132 1.21 14.56 -14.58
CA THR A 132 1.02 15.72 -13.71
C THR A 132 -0.04 15.44 -12.65
N HIS A 133 0.13 16.03 -11.46
CA HIS A 133 -0.87 15.91 -10.42
C HIS A 133 -2.16 16.62 -10.84
N ARG A 134 -3.22 15.83 -11.01
CA ARG A 134 -4.57 16.37 -11.24
C ARG A 134 -5.03 17.18 -10.03
N PRO A 135 -5.78 18.28 -10.23
CA PRO A 135 -6.31 19.06 -9.13
C PRO A 135 -7.26 18.21 -8.28
N ALA A 136 -7.32 18.52 -6.98
CA ALA A 136 -8.25 17.87 -6.07
C ALA A 136 -9.69 18.01 -6.59
N PRO A 137 -10.54 16.97 -6.45
CA PRO A 137 -11.95 17.05 -6.81
C PRO A 137 -12.66 18.21 -6.11
N LYS A 138 -13.68 18.78 -6.77
CA LYS A 138 -14.45 19.91 -6.22
C LYS A 138 -15.57 19.49 -5.27
N GLY A 139 -16.20 18.34 -5.48
CA GLY A 139 -17.32 17.87 -4.65
C GLY A 139 -16.88 17.48 -3.24
N THR A 140 -17.74 17.74 -2.24
CA THR A 140 -17.45 17.58 -0.81
C THR A 140 -16.84 16.20 -0.49
N PHE A 141 -17.55 15.12 -0.82
CA PHE A 141 -17.13 13.75 -0.51
C PHE A 141 -15.95 13.28 -1.36
N ALA A 142 -15.94 13.62 -2.66
CA ALA A 142 -14.82 13.28 -3.55
C ALA A 142 -13.51 13.96 -3.10
N ARG A 143 -13.58 15.22 -2.65
CA ARG A 143 -12.46 15.94 -2.07
C ARG A 143 -12.02 15.32 -0.75
N ALA A 144 -12.96 14.90 0.10
CA ALA A 144 -12.66 14.26 1.36
C ALA A 144 -11.92 12.93 1.18
N LEU A 145 -12.37 12.07 0.24
CA LEU A 145 -11.68 10.85 -0.14
C LEU A 145 -10.25 11.13 -0.61
N HIS A 146 -10.10 12.06 -1.56
CA HIS A 146 -8.79 12.45 -2.08
C HIS A 146 -7.82 12.92 -0.98
N MET A 147 -8.29 13.76 -0.06
CA MET A 147 -7.46 14.27 1.03
C MET A 147 -7.17 13.19 2.08
N ALA A 148 -8.13 12.33 2.40
CA ALA A 148 -7.95 11.25 3.36
C ALA A 148 -6.93 10.21 2.86
N ASP A 149 -6.98 9.84 1.57
CA ASP A 149 -5.97 8.97 0.95
C ASP A 149 -4.58 9.60 1.02
N LEU A 150 -4.45 10.89 0.69
CA LEU A 150 -3.18 11.60 0.78
C LEU A 150 -2.60 11.60 2.20
N PHE A 151 -3.44 11.82 3.21
CA PHE A 151 -3.02 11.80 4.61
C PHE A 151 -2.62 10.39 5.06
N ALA A 152 -3.41 9.38 4.71
CA ALA A 152 -3.17 8.00 5.13
C ALA A 152 -1.92 7.39 4.47
N ASP A 153 -1.73 7.59 3.17
CA ASP A 153 -0.71 6.87 2.40
C ASP A 153 0.56 7.69 2.13
N SER A 154 0.45 9.02 1.99
CA SER A 154 1.63 9.87 1.71
C SER A 154 2.22 10.51 2.95
N LYS A 155 1.41 10.88 3.93
CA LYS A 155 1.87 11.51 5.18
C LYS A 155 1.97 10.54 6.34
N GLU A 156 1.42 9.34 6.18
CA GLU A 156 1.23 8.36 7.25
C GLU A 156 0.48 8.95 8.48
N ASP A 157 -0.32 9.99 8.25
CA ASP A 157 -1.14 10.68 9.25
C ASP A 157 -2.54 10.06 9.30
N LEU A 158 -2.61 8.88 9.91
CA LEU A 158 -3.86 8.15 10.11
C LEU A 158 -4.90 8.93 10.94
N PRO A 159 -4.54 9.61 12.04
CA PRO A 159 -5.51 10.43 12.80
C PRO A 159 -6.07 11.60 11.98
N GLY A 160 -5.24 12.26 11.17
CA GLY A 160 -5.67 13.33 10.28
C GLY A 160 -6.64 12.82 9.20
N ALA A 161 -6.32 11.68 8.57
CA ALA A 161 -7.22 11.03 7.61
C ALA A 161 -8.58 10.65 8.23
N ALA A 162 -8.57 10.09 9.45
CA ALA A 162 -9.79 9.75 10.18
C ALA A 162 -10.69 10.98 10.41
N LYS A 163 -10.12 12.09 10.87
CA LYS A 163 -10.86 13.34 11.12
C LYS A 163 -11.54 13.89 9.86
N ILE A 164 -10.88 13.78 8.71
CA ILE A 164 -11.45 14.22 7.42
C ILE A 164 -12.71 13.40 7.09
N ILE A 165 -12.64 12.08 7.24
CA ILE A 165 -13.75 11.17 6.92
C ILE A 165 -14.89 11.34 7.92
N ASP A 166 -14.58 11.38 9.22
CA ASP A 166 -15.58 11.51 10.29
C ASP A 166 -16.38 12.81 10.14
N ARG A 167 -15.73 13.90 9.70
CA ARG A 167 -16.39 15.17 9.39
C ARG A 167 -17.44 15.03 8.29
N VAL A 168 -17.11 14.39 7.17
CA VAL A 168 -18.05 14.30 6.03
C VAL A 168 -19.15 13.26 6.27
N LEU A 169 -18.86 12.16 6.97
CA LEU A 169 -19.88 11.19 7.37
C LEU A 169 -20.89 11.74 8.39
N GLY A 170 -20.54 12.83 9.09
CA GLY A 170 -21.40 13.53 10.04
C GLY A 170 -22.27 14.65 9.44
N LEU A 171 -22.17 14.93 8.14
CA LEU A 171 -23.00 15.96 7.49
C LEU A 171 -24.47 15.51 7.42
N THR A 172 -25.40 16.46 7.61
CA THR A 172 -26.85 16.20 7.62
C THR A 172 -27.59 16.84 6.44
N ASP A 173 -26.97 17.83 5.81
CA ASP A 173 -27.46 18.64 4.69
C ASP A 173 -27.06 18.07 3.32
N GLU A 174 -25.99 17.28 3.26
CA GLU A 174 -25.49 16.62 2.06
C GLU A 174 -25.27 15.13 2.32
N LYS A 175 -25.46 14.27 1.31
CA LYS A 175 -25.18 12.83 1.42
C LYS A 175 -24.26 12.35 0.30
N PRO A 176 -23.31 11.44 0.59
CA PRO A 176 -22.50 10.83 -0.45
C PRO A 176 -23.35 9.97 -1.38
N THR A 177 -22.87 9.73 -2.60
CA THR A 177 -23.40 8.63 -3.43
C THR A 177 -23.14 7.29 -2.71
N PRO A 178 -23.90 6.21 -3.02
CA PRO A 178 -23.63 4.89 -2.45
C PRO A 178 -22.17 4.42 -2.64
N GLU A 179 -21.59 4.72 -3.81
CA GLU A 179 -20.19 4.44 -4.13
C GLU A 179 -19.20 5.26 -3.28
N GLN A 180 -19.47 6.55 -3.05
CA GLN A 180 -18.65 7.38 -2.16
C GLN A 180 -18.79 6.95 -0.70
N GLU A 181 -20.00 6.62 -0.25
CA GLU A 181 -20.25 6.15 1.12
C GLU A 181 -19.48 4.86 1.40
N LEU A 182 -19.52 3.91 0.45
CA LEU A 182 -18.76 2.68 0.52
C LEU A 182 -17.27 2.96 0.69
N ARG A 183 -16.68 3.81 -0.17
CA ARG A 183 -15.26 4.15 -0.12
C ARG A 183 -14.88 4.83 1.20
N LEU A 184 -15.72 5.75 1.71
CA LEU A 184 -15.49 6.43 2.98
C LEU A 184 -15.49 5.45 4.15
N LEU A 185 -16.48 4.55 4.20
CA LEU A 185 -16.59 3.55 5.28
C LEU A 185 -15.42 2.57 5.26
N ILE A 186 -15.01 2.08 4.08
CA ILE A 186 -13.89 1.15 3.94
C ILE A 186 -12.59 1.82 4.35
N LEU A 187 -12.31 3.03 3.84
CA LEU A 187 -11.09 3.76 4.18
C LEU A 187 -11.03 4.06 5.69
N ARG A 188 -12.15 4.47 6.29
CA ARG A 188 -12.21 4.74 7.73
C ARG A 188 -12.09 3.49 8.59
N GLY A 189 -12.63 2.36 8.13
CA GLY A 189 -12.49 1.05 8.77
C GLY A 189 -11.05 0.54 8.72
N ASP A 190 -10.37 0.66 7.56
CA ASP A 190 -8.95 0.36 7.42
C ASP A 190 -8.09 1.21 8.36
N ILE A 191 -8.36 2.52 8.41
CA ILE A 191 -7.67 3.44 9.34
C ILE A 191 -7.93 3.04 10.81
N ALA A 192 -9.17 2.68 11.17
CA ALA A 192 -9.50 2.23 12.52
C ALA A 192 -8.72 0.97 12.91
N GLN A 193 -8.67 -0.02 12.01
CA GLN A 193 -7.82 -1.19 12.16
C GLN A 193 -6.36 -0.76 12.39
N ARG A 194 -5.78 0.04 11.50
CA ARG A 194 -4.37 0.48 11.60
C ARG A 194 -4.06 1.23 12.90
N LEU A 195 -5.04 1.91 13.50
CA LEU A 195 -4.95 2.59 14.79
C LEU A 195 -5.23 1.67 16.00
N GLY A 196 -5.65 0.42 15.79
CA GLY A 196 -5.95 -0.55 16.85
C GLY A 196 -7.37 -0.46 17.42
N ASP A 197 -8.29 0.24 16.73
CA ASP A 197 -9.71 0.32 17.10
C ASP A 197 -10.53 -0.69 16.28
N ASP A 198 -10.37 -1.97 16.63
CA ASP A 198 -10.99 -3.08 15.88
C ASP A 198 -12.53 -3.05 15.99
N ALA A 199 -13.09 -2.58 17.13
CA ALA A 199 -14.54 -2.46 17.30
C ALA A 199 -15.15 -1.41 16.35
N LEU A 200 -14.49 -0.27 16.19
CA LEU A 200 -14.91 0.73 15.21
C LEU A 200 -14.77 0.22 13.78
N ALA A 201 -13.66 -0.46 13.49
CA ALA A 201 -13.44 -1.06 12.18
C ALA A 201 -14.57 -2.01 11.80
N ASP A 202 -14.88 -2.98 12.66
CA ASP A 202 -15.93 -3.97 12.41
C ASP A 202 -17.28 -3.32 12.14
N ARG A 203 -17.64 -2.30 12.91
CA ARG A 203 -18.89 -1.54 12.71
C ARG A 203 -18.93 -0.86 11.35
N LEU A 204 -17.85 -0.20 10.93
CA LEU A 204 -17.79 0.53 9.66
C LEU A 204 -17.78 -0.42 8.46
N LEU A 205 -16.99 -1.49 8.54
CA LEU A 205 -16.87 -2.48 7.47
C LEU A 205 -18.17 -3.29 7.31
N THR A 206 -18.85 -3.61 8.42
CA THR A 206 -20.18 -4.24 8.37
C THR A 206 -21.20 -3.32 7.69
N ARG A 207 -21.18 -2.02 8.01
CA ARG A 207 -22.05 -1.04 7.33
C ARG A 207 -21.72 -0.95 5.84
N ALA A 208 -20.43 -0.93 5.47
CA ALA A 208 -20.01 -0.91 4.07
C ALA A 208 -20.52 -2.13 3.30
N ALA A 209 -20.45 -3.33 3.90
CA ALA A 209 -20.91 -4.57 3.30
C ALA A 209 -22.43 -4.63 3.06
N GLN A 210 -23.21 -3.81 3.76
CA GLN A 210 -24.67 -3.74 3.64
C GLN A 210 -25.16 -2.73 2.59
N LEU A 211 -24.27 -1.91 2.01
CA LEU A 211 -24.66 -0.93 1.00
C LEU A 211 -25.12 -1.60 -0.29
N ARG A 212 -26.25 -1.12 -0.83
CA ARG A 212 -26.77 -1.55 -2.12
C ARG A 212 -26.19 -0.68 -3.21
N LEU A 213 -25.44 -1.30 -4.12
CA LEU A 213 -24.83 -0.66 -5.28
C LEU A 213 -25.48 -1.21 -6.55
N THR A 214 -25.66 -0.34 -7.53
CA THR A 214 -25.92 -0.73 -8.92
C THR A 214 -24.71 -1.44 -9.53
N ASP A 215 -24.89 -2.09 -10.69
CA ASP A 215 -23.78 -2.76 -11.38
C ASP A 215 -22.68 -1.79 -11.80
N GLU A 216 -23.05 -0.58 -12.26
CA GLU A 216 -22.11 0.48 -12.61
C GLU A 216 -21.34 0.99 -11.38
N GLU A 217 -22.01 1.20 -10.25
CA GLU A 217 -21.35 1.58 -9.00
C GLU A 217 -20.43 0.48 -8.47
N ARG A 218 -20.83 -0.79 -8.61
CA ARG A 218 -20.00 -1.95 -8.23
C ARG A 218 -18.74 -2.03 -9.09
N LYS A 219 -18.84 -1.77 -10.39
CA LYS A 219 -17.70 -1.70 -11.30
C LYS A 219 -16.78 -0.54 -10.95
N ALA A 220 -17.34 0.65 -10.70
CA ALA A 220 -16.56 1.83 -10.28
C ALA A 220 -15.91 1.64 -8.89
N ALA A 221 -16.51 0.84 -8.01
CA ALA A 221 -16.01 0.56 -6.68
C ALA A 221 -15.24 -0.78 -6.57
N HIS A 222 -14.82 -1.38 -7.68
CA HIS A 222 -14.18 -2.70 -7.70
C HIS A 222 -13.01 -2.82 -6.71
N ASP A 223 -12.04 -1.90 -6.77
CA ASP A 223 -10.88 -1.89 -5.88
C ASP A 223 -11.29 -1.74 -4.40
N ALA A 224 -12.30 -0.91 -4.13
CA ALA A 224 -12.81 -0.73 -2.77
C ALA A 224 -13.48 -2.01 -2.25
N LEU A 225 -14.29 -2.69 -3.07
CA LEU A 225 -14.93 -3.95 -2.71
C LEU A 225 -13.91 -5.08 -2.49
N THR A 226 -12.86 -5.14 -3.32
CA THR A 226 -11.73 -6.05 -3.10
C THR A 226 -11.07 -5.75 -1.76
N ARG A 227 -10.83 -4.48 -1.44
CA ARG A 227 -10.27 -4.06 -0.14
C ARG A 227 -11.19 -4.42 1.03
N LEU A 228 -12.50 -4.25 0.90
CA LEU A 228 -13.46 -4.64 1.93
C LEU A 228 -13.35 -6.14 2.25
N ALA A 229 -13.36 -6.99 1.22
CA ALA A 229 -13.24 -8.44 1.40
C ALA A 229 -11.96 -8.84 2.14
N GLU A 230 -10.85 -8.13 1.91
CA GLU A 230 -9.59 -8.37 2.60
C GLU A 230 -9.60 -7.95 4.07
N LEU A 231 -10.28 -6.85 4.40
CA LEU A 231 -10.35 -6.32 5.76
C LEU A 231 -11.27 -7.14 6.66
N THR A 232 -12.17 -7.94 6.06
CA THR A 232 -13.15 -8.78 6.75
C THR A 232 -12.83 -10.28 6.71
N ALA A 233 -11.73 -10.67 6.06
CA ALA A 233 -11.29 -12.07 5.94
C ALA A 233 -10.38 -12.49 7.11
#